data_AF-A0A958GIN6-F1
#
_entry.id   AF-A0A958GIN6-F1
#
_cell.length_a   1.000
_cell.length_b   1.000
_cell.length_c   1.000
_cell.angle_alpha   90.00
_cell.angle_beta   90.00
_cell.angle_gamma   90.00
#
_symmetry.space_group_name_H-M   'P 1'
#
loop_
_entity.id
_entity.type
_entity.pdbx_description
1 polymer ?
#
loop_
_entity_poly.entity_id
_entity_poly.type
_entity_poly.pdbx_seq_one_letter_code
_entity_poly.pdbx_strand_id
1 'polypeptide(L)'
;CISKDHARRVEEILNKLYPEYGGNLARVIVSEDRFAQDLLKQFKKNDFPRIAISVDMLDTGVDVREIVNLVFAKPVYSYVKFWQMIGRGARVLDVPEKRKAWCKEKDKFLIIDCWANFEYFKLRPRGKEPGEQIPLPVRMFRTRIKQLEVAQKANSSEVIASAICALREDIASLPRNNVVVREAAKDIAAVIKDEFWRKLSKADLEFLRVHIAPIMRARSEVDFKAMRFEIEVVELSTALLEKNQDQVQLIRDSIISQVNELSLTVNVVEAEHDLIEEIINPYNDWSDISNDWLNSLTKKIAPLMRYREGTPSQVMKLSLADLTAEKNYVEFGPKNERMTTLAYREKVEQFIRELEANNPVIQKLKAGAEISPSEVKELAKLLESHRVPVTEELLRKVYDHKTASFVQFIQHILGLKKLESWAETVEAKFDEFLARHNTFGQLQIQFLQTLKTFILQNRKVERQNLVDRPFTQIHPNGIRGVFKPTEIDEVVEFIEKLVA
;
A
#
# COMPACT_ATOMS: atom_id res chain seq x y z
N CYS A 1 -1.16 -30.04 -0.23
CA CYS A 1 -2.18 -31.00 0.28
C CYS A 1 -1.54 -32.35 0.54
N ILE A 2 -2.19 -33.18 1.37
CA ILE A 2 -1.65 -34.48 1.85
C ILE A 2 -1.58 -35.53 0.73
N SER A 3 -2.65 -35.64 -0.06
CA SER A 3 -2.78 -36.60 -1.16
C SER A 3 -3.40 -35.93 -2.38
N LYS A 4 -3.39 -36.63 -3.52
CA LYS A 4 -4.05 -36.17 -4.74
C LYS A 4 -5.55 -36.03 -4.55
N ASP A 5 -6.17 -36.99 -3.87
CA ASP A 5 -7.61 -36.96 -3.59
C ASP A 5 -7.95 -35.77 -2.70
N HIS A 6 -7.10 -35.47 -1.71
CA HIS A 6 -7.25 -34.26 -0.91
C HIS A 6 -7.11 -32.99 -1.78
N ALA A 7 -6.13 -32.93 -2.68
CA ALA A 7 -5.97 -31.78 -3.58
C ALA A 7 -7.20 -31.58 -4.50
N ARG A 8 -7.70 -32.66 -5.13
CA ARG A 8 -8.90 -32.64 -5.97
C ARG A 8 -10.14 -32.25 -5.18
N ARG A 9 -10.27 -32.73 -3.94
CA ARG A 9 -11.38 -32.35 -3.09
C ARG A 9 -11.38 -30.86 -2.75
N VAL A 10 -10.20 -30.28 -2.51
CA VAL A 10 -10.07 -28.83 -2.27
C VAL A 10 -10.44 -28.05 -3.54
N GLU A 11 -10.01 -28.49 -4.72
CA GLU A 11 -10.40 -27.88 -6.00
C GLU A 11 -11.93 -27.91 -6.20
N GLU A 12 -12.58 -29.06 -5.98
CA GLU A 12 -14.03 -29.19 -6.07
C GLU A 12 -14.76 -28.22 -5.15
N ILE A 13 -14.30 -28.09 -3.89
CA ILE A 13 -14.93 -27.21 -2.91
C ILE A 13 -14.75 -25.75 -3.33
N LEU A 14 -13.55 -25.35 -3.76
CA LEU A 14 -13.30 -23.98 -4.24
C LEU A 14 -14.14 -23.64 -5.46
N ASN A 15 -14.27 -24.56 -6.41
CA ASN A 15 -15.10 -24.35 -7.60
C ASN A 15 -16.59 -24.27 -7.28
N LYS A 16 -17.06 -24.97 -6.24
CA LYS A 16 -18.44 -24.85 -5.74
C LYS A 16 -18.70 -23.54 -4.99
N LEU A 17 -17.70 -23.03 -4.26
CA LEU A 17 -17.81 -21.78 -3.52
C LEU A 17 -17.77 -20.56 -4.43
N TYR A 18 -17.09 -20.66 -5.57
CA TYR A 18 -16.93 -19.57 -6.54
C TYR A 18 -17.31 -20.00 -7.97
N PRO A 19 -18.60 -20.30 -8.22
CA PRO A 19 -19.07 -20.76 -9.52
C PRO A 19 -18.88 -19.73 -10.65
N GLU A 20 -18.80 -18.43 -10.31
CA GLU A 20 -18.63 -17.32 -11.24
C GLU A 20 -17.34 -17.41 -12.08
N TYR A 21 -16.32 -18.14 -11.61
CA TYR A 21 -15.07 -18.32 -12.35
C TYR A 21 -15.09 -19.56 -13.26
N GLY A 22 -16.23 -20.25 -13.41
CA GLY A 22 -16.38 -21.40 -14.30
C GLY A 22 -15.40 -22.54 -14.01
N GLY A 23 -14.99 -22.68 -12.74
CA GLY A 23 -14.01 -23.67 -12.30
C GLY A 23 -12.56 -23.38 -12.71
N ASN A 24 -12.24 -22.18 -13.23
CA ASN A 24 -10.87 -21.80 -13.63
C ASN A 24 -10.07 -21.13 -12.50
N LEU A 25 -10.70 -20.85 -11.36
CA LEU A 25 -10.06 -20.18 -10.23
C LEU A 25 -8.93 -21.03 -9.62
N ALA A 26 -9.21 -22.32 -9.37
CA ALA A 26 -8.30 -23.25 -8.74
C ALA A 26 -8.00 -24.45 -9.65
N ARG A 27 -6.74 -24.87 -9.69
CA ARG A 27 -6.31 -26.06 -10.45
C ARG A 27 -5.35 -26.91 -9.63
N VAL A 28 -5.52 -28.23 -9.71
CA VAL A 28 -4.58 -29.21 -9.15
C VAL A 28 -3.41 -29.40 -10.12
N ILE A 29 -2.19 -29.29 -9.59
CA ILE A 29 -0.94 -29.45 -10.33
C ILE A 29 -0.11 -30.55 -9.65
N VAL A 30 -0.15 -31.76 -10.21
CA VAL A 30 0.54 -32.96 -9.69
C VAL A 30 1.40 -33.59 -10.78
N SER A 31 2.57 -34.14 -10.41
CA SER A 31 3.63 -34.57 -11.34
C SER A 31 3.24 -35.67 -12.31
N GLU A 32 2.23 -36.44 -11.95
CA GLU A 32 1.73 -37.56 -12.76
C GLU A 32 0.64 -37.13 -13.77
N ASP A 33 0.11 -35.91 -13.66
CA ASP A 33 -0.89 -35.43 -14.62
C ASP A 33 -0.21 -35.02 -15.94
N ARG A 34 -0.74 -35.54 -17.05
CA ARG A 34 -0.21 -35.31 -18.41
C ARG A 34 -0.08 -33.82 -18.77
N PHE A 35 -0.95 -32.97 -18.22
CA PHE A 35 -1.02 -31.54 -18.50
C PHE A 35 -0.35 -30.68 -17.43
N ALA A 36 0.33 -31.27 -16.45
CA ALA A 36 0.80 -30.53 -15.29
C ALA A 36 1.82 -29.43 -15.62
N GLN A 37 2.69 -29.67 -16.62
CA GLN A 37 3.64 -28.67 -17.09
C GLN A 37 2.95 -27.49 -17.79
N ASP A 38 1.87 -27.75 -18.51
CA ASP A 38 1.12 -26.71 -19.20
C ASP A 38 0.26 -25.90 -18.23
N LEU A 39 -0.36 -26.56 -17.23
CA LEU A 39 -1.02 -25.89 -16.11
C LEU A 39 -0.05 -25.03 -15.29
N LEU A 40 1.18 -25.51 -15.10
CA LEU A 40 2.22 -24.72 -14.42
C LEU A 40 2.66 -23.51 -15.24
N LYS A 41 2.82 -23.67 -16.57
CA LYS A 41 3.08 -22.53 -17.47
C LYS A 41 1.92 -21.54 -17.46
N GLN A 42 0.69 -22.04 -17.44
CA GLN A 42 -0.53 -21.24 -17.38
C GLN A 42 -0.56 -20.43 -16.07
N PHE A 43 -0.36 -21.07 -14.92
CA PHE A 43 -0.27 -20.41 -13.62
C PHE A 43 0.84 -19.35 -13.57
N LYS A 44 1.95 -19.58 -14.28
CA LYS A 44 3.04 -18.60 -14.41
C LYS A 44 2.68 -17.43 -15.32
N LYS A 45 2.01 -17.64 -16.45
CA LYS A 45 1.93 -16.64 -17.53
C LYS A 45 0.56 -16.00 -17.71
N ASN A 46 -0.49 -16.60 -17.18
CA ASN A 46 -1.87 -16.17 -17.37
C ASN A 46 -2.47 -15.74 -16.02
N ASP A 47 -3.56 -14.97 -16.08
CA ASP A 47 -4.25 -14.53 -14.86
C ASP A 47 -4.91 -15.72 -14.12
N PHE A 48 -5.50 -16.64 -14.88
CA PHE A 48 -6.07 -17.88 -14.35
C PHE A 48 -5.18 -19.08 -14.70
N PRO A 49 -5.03 -20.07 -13.78
CA PRO A 49 -5.68 -20.14 -12.46
C PRO A 49 -5.04 -19.23 -11.40
N ARG A 50 -5.81 -18.80 -10.40
CA ARG A 50 -5.32 -17.98 -9.26
C ARG A 50 -4.79 -18.82 -8.11
N ILE A 51 -5.29 -20.05 -7.98
CA ILE A 51 -4.93 -20.98 -6.91
C ILE A 51 -4.35 -22.24 -7.54
N ALA A 52 -3.07 -22.49 -7.28
CA ALA A 52 -2.40 -23.74 -7.65
C ALA A 52 -2.34 -24.67 -6.43
N ILE A 53 -3.02 -25.81 -6.53
CA ILE A 53 -3.07 -26.82 -5.46
C ILE A 53 -2.10 -27.93 -5.81
N SER A 54 -1.16 -28.25 -4.92
CA SER A 54 -0.18 -29.30 -5.18
C SER A 54 -0.01 -30.26 -4.01
N VAL A 55 0.56 -31.42 -4.32
CA VAL A 55 1.00 -32.40 -3.32
C VAL A 55 2.49 -32.20 -3.06
N ASP A 56 3.35 -32.41 -4.07
CA ASP A 56 4.81 -32.25 -3.92
C ASP A 56 5.47 -31.42 -5.04
N MET A 57 4.80 -31.23 -6.19
CA MET A 57 5.45 -30.65 -7.37
C MET A 57 5.88 -29.19 -7.17
N LEU A 58 5.11 -28.40 -6.41
CA LEU A 58 5.43 -26.97 -6.20
C LEU A 58 6.41 -26.75 -5.05
N ASP A 59 6.80 -27.82 -4.33
CA ASP A 59 7.76 -27.73 -3.21
C ASP A 59 9.17 -27.39 -3.74
N THR A 60 9.49 -27.74 -5.00
CA THR A 60 10.78 -27.48 -5.66
C THR A 60 10.64 -26.87 -7.06
N GLY A 61 11.51 -25.92 -7.44
CA GLY A 61 11.69 -25.50 -8.84
C GLY A 61 10.65 -24.55 -9.45
N VAL A 62 9.57 -24.18 -8.75
CA VAL A 62 8.59 -23.23 -9.29
C VAL A 62 9.00 -21.79 -8.99
N ASP A 63 9.29 -21.04 -10.06
CA ASP A 63 9.57 -19.60 -10.02
C ASP A 63 8.34 -18.79 -10.44
N VAL A 64 7.62 -18.27 -9.44
CA VAL A 64 6.50 -17.34 -9.55
C VAL A 64 6.72 -16.28 -8.47
N ARG A 65 6.85 -15.02 -8.85
CA ARG A 65 7.13 -13.91 -7.91
C ARG A 65 5.86 -13.34 -7.31
N GLU A 66 4.75 -13.52 -8.00
CA GLU A 66 3.41 -13.00 -7.70
C GLU A 66 2.66 -13.82 -6.63
N ILE A 67 3.32 -14.82 -6.03
CA ILE A 67 2.72 -15.59 -4.92
C ILE A 67 2.57 -14.66 -3.71
N VAL A 68 1.34 -14.26 -3.43
CA VAL A 68 0.98 -13.42 -2.27
C VAL A 68 0.36 -14.21 -1.12
N ASN A 69 -0.11 -15.43 -1.37
CA ASN A 69 -0.71 -16.32 -0.37
C ASN A 69 -0.07 -17.72 -0.47
N LEU A 70 0.37 -18.26 0.66
CA LEU A 70 0.90 -19.62 0.79
C LEU A 70 0.07 -20.37 1.84
N VAL A 71 -0.50 -21.52 1.48
CA VAL A 71 -1.37 -22.30 2.36
C VAL A 71 -0.78 -23.67 2.66
N PHE A 72 -0.52 -23.96 3.94
CA PHE A 72 -0.14 -25.29 4.39
C PHE A 72 -1.39 -26.15 4.68
N ALA A 73 -1.81 -26.90 3.68
CA ALA A 73 -2.89 -27.90 3.79
C ALA A 73 -2.36 -29.34 3.99
N LYS A 74 -1.16 -29.49 4.56
CA LYS A 74 -0.55 -30.77 4.95
C LYS A 74 0.40 -30.55 6.14
N PRO A 75 0.62 -31.55 7.01
CA PRO A 75 1.73 -31.51 7.95
C PRO A 75 3.07 -31.61 7.20
N VAL A 76 4.07 -30.86 7.65
CA VAL A 76 5.42 -30.81 7.09
C VAL A 76 6.41 -31.21 8.17
N TYR A 77 6.98 -32.41 8.05
CA TYR A 77 7.89 -32.95 9.07
C TYR A 77 9.35 -32.52 8.88
N SER A 78 9.75 -32.15 7.65
CA SER A 78 11.12 -31.75 7.34
C SER A 78 11.29 -30.24 7.42
N TYR A 79 12.22 -29.80 8.27
CA TYR A 79 12.57 -28.38 8.44
C TYR A 79 13.06 -27.74 7.13
N VAL A 80 13.83 -28.48 6.35
CA VAL A 80 14.35 -28.03 5.05
C VAL A 80 13.20 -27.81 4.06
N LYS A 81 12.27 -28.78 3.95
CA LYS A 81 11.09 -28.62 3.08
C LYS A 81 10.20 -27.46 3.53
N PHE A 82 10.01 -27.29 4.84
CA PHE A 82 9.24 -26.19 5.40
C PHE A 82 9.76 -24.82 4.94
N TRP A 83 11.07 -24.57 5.07
CA TRP A 83 11.68 -23.33 4.59
C TRP A 83 11.71 -23.19 3.07
N GLN A 84 11.87 -24.30 2.34
CA GLN A 84 11.77 -24.30 0.87
C GLN A 84 10.37 -23.88 0.40
N MET A 85 9.32 -24.33 1.08
CA MET A 85 7.93 -23.94 0.81
C MET A 85 7.71 -22.45 1.11
N ILE A 86 8.18 -21.95 2.25
CA ILE A 86 8.11 -20.51 2.60
C ILE A 86 8.85 -19.65 1.57
N GLY A 87 10.03 -20.09 1.13
CA GLY A 87 10.85 -19.39 0.14
C GLY A 87 10.16 -19.15 -1.19
N ARG A 88 9.07 -19.87 -1.51
CA ARG A 88 8.25 -19.63 -2.71
C ARG A 88 7.52 -18.28 -2.63
N GLY A 89 7.01 -17.93 -1.44
CA GLY A 89 6.31 -16.67 -1.19
C GLY A 89 7.26 -15.49 -0.94
N ALA A 90 8.51 -15.73 -0.51
CA ALA A 90 9.46 -14.67 -0.15
C ALA A 90 10.10 -13.92 -1.34
N ARG A 91 9.83 -14.32 -2.58
CA ARG A 91 10.40 -13.65 -3.76
C ARG A 91 9.81 -12.25 -3.96
N VAL A 92 10.68 -11.27 -4.15
CA VAL A 92 10.33 -9.86 -4.33
C VAL A 92 9.85 -9.58 -5.77
N LEU A 93 8.85 -8.71 -5.88
CA LEU A 93 8.30 -8.19 -7.14
C LEU A 93 8.65 -6.70 -7.29
N ASP A 94 9.95 -6.42 -7.38
CA ASP A 94 10.54 -5.09 -7.44
C ASP A 94 10.52 -4.52 -8.88
N VAL A 95 10.93 -5.34 -9.85
CA VAL A 95 11.13 -4.92 -11.24
C VAL A 95 9.80 -4.65 -11.97
N PRO A 96 9.58 -3.43 -12.53
CA PRO A 96 8.37 -3.09 -13.26
C PRO A 96 8.03 -4.02 -14.43
N GLU A 97 9.03 -4.47 -15.22
CA GLU A 97 8.79 -5.38 -16.36
C GLU A 97 8.32 -6.78 -15.93
N LYS A 98 8.49 -7.14 -14.66
CA LYS A 98 8.03 -8.42 -14.09
C LYS A 98 6.64 -8.32 -13.47
N ARG A 99 6.07 -7.12 -13.34
CA ARG A 99 4.73 -6.91 -12.80
C ARG A 99 3.70 -7.33 -13.85
N LYS A 100 2.65 -8.01 -13.39
CA LYS A 100 1.56 -8.47 -14.25
C LYS A 100 0.29 -7.71 -13.92
N ALA A 101 -0.65 -7.64 -14.86
CA ALA A 101 -1.89 -6.87 -14.69
C ALA A 101 -2.64 -7.20 -13.39
N TRP A 102 -2.52 -8.45 -12.94
CA TRP A 102 -3.19 -9.01 -11.75
C TRP A 102 -2.36 -9.02 -10.47
N CYS A 103 -1.12 -8.54 -10.50
CA CYS A 103 -0.26 -8.37 -9.32
C CYS A 103 0.73 -7.23 -9.62
N LYS A 104 0.30 -6.01 -9.29
CA LYS A 104 1.04 -4.77 -9.56
C LYS A 104 2.10 -4.49 -8.49
N GLU A 105 1.84 -4.90 -7.25
CA GLU A 105 2.72 -4.65 -6.10
C GLU A 105 2.70 -5.85 -5.16
N LYS A 106 3.81 -6.05 -4.46
CA LYS A 106 3.97 -7.09 -3.45
C LYS A 106 5.00 -6.67 -2.40
N ASP A 107 4.50 -6.16 -1.28
CA ASP A 107 5.33 -5.80 -0.13
C ASP A 107 5.45 -6.94 0.88
N LYS A 108 4.40 -7.78 0.94
CA LYS A 108 4.27 -8.89 1.87
C LYS A 108 3.55 -10.06 1.22
N PHE A 109 3.68 -11.23 1.83
CA PHE A 109 2.89 -12.40 1.49
C PHE A 109 2.32 -13.01 2.78
N LEU A 110 1.12 -13.59 2.68
CA LEU A 110 0.42 -14.21 3.78
C LEU A 110 0.73 -15.71 3.80
N ILE A 111 1.00 -16.24 4.99
CA ILE A 111 1.10 -17.67 5.23
C ILE A 111 -0.10 -18.10 6.06
N ILE A 112 -0.86 -19.07 5.55
CA ILE A 112 -1.99 -19.68 6.24
C ILE A 112 -1.59 -21.10 6.60
N ASP A 113 -1.50 -21.40 7.89
CA ASP A 113 -1.12 -22.72 8.39
C ASP A 113 -2.33 -23.46 8.98
N CYS A 114 -2.85 -24.44 8.24
CA CYS A 114 -4.01 -25.22 8.66
C CYS A 114 -3.63 -26.46 9.50
N TRP A 115 -2.33 -26.71 9.73
CA TRP A 115 -1.83 -27.95 10.34
C TRP A 115 -0.82 -27.71 11.48
N ALA A 116 -0.76 -26.49 12.02
CA ALA A 116 0.12 -26.13 13.13
C ALA A 116 1.61 -26.49 12.89
N ASN A 117 2.07 -26.38 11.64
CA ASN A 117 3.46 -26.58 11.26
C ASN A 117 4.42 -25.61 11.97
N PHE A 118 4.02 -24.35 12.15
CA PHE A 118 4.84 -23.39 12.89
C PHE A 118 5.01 -23.80 14.37
N GLU A 119 3.95 -24.31 14.98
CA GLU A 119 3.99 -24.84 16.35
C GLU A 119 4.88 -26.08 16.44
N TYR A 120 4.77 -27.01 15.48
CA TYR A 120 5.62 -28.20 15.39
C TYR A 120 7.11 -27.85 15.37
N PHE A 121 7.50 -26.82 14.59
CA PHE A 121 8.88 -26.33 14.55
C PHE A 121 9.23 -25.33 15.66
N LYS A 122 8.31 -25.09 16.62
CA LYS A 122 8.46 -24.14 17.74
C LYS A 122 8.77 -22.71 17.29
N LEU A 123 8.32 -22.34 16.10
CA LEU A 123 8.44 -21.00 15.54
C LEU A 123 7.24 -20.17 15.98
N ARG A 124 7.49 -19.06 16.67
CA ARG A 124 6.46 -18.08 17.03
C ARG A 124 6.76 -16.74 16.34
N PRO A 125 6.59 -16.64 15.01
CA PRO A 125 6.73 -15.35 14.34
C PRO A 125 5.74 -14.36 14.95
N ARG A 126 6.14 -13.08 15.06
CA ARG A 126 5.20 -11.98 15.33
C ARG A 126 4.33 -11.79 14.09
N GLY A 127 3.45 -12.75 13.83
CA GLY A 127 2.43 -12.65 12.79
C GLY A 127 1.45 -11.54 13.15
N LYS A 128 0.71 -11.05 12.16
CA LYS A 128 -0.49 -10.28 12.43
C LYS A 128 -1.55 -11.29 12.85
N GLU A 129 -1.97 -11.26 14.10
CA GLU A 129 -3.19 -11.96 14.49
C GLU A 129 -4.31 -11.41 13.59
N PRO A 130 -5.01 -12.26 12.83
CA PRO A 130 -6.16 -11.78 12.08
C PRO A 130 -7.10 -11.17 13.11
N GLY A 131 -7.29 -9.84 13.04
CA GLY A 131 -8.31 -9.19 13.84
C GLY A 131 -9.64 -9.89 13.59
N GLU A 132 -10.53 -9.89 14.58
CA GLU A 132 -11.84 -10.52 14.44
C GLU A 132 -12.58 -9.93 13.23
N GLN A 133 -12.54 -10.62 12.09
CA GLN A 133 -13.30 -10.25 10.91
C GLN A 133 -14.69 -10.85 11.08
N ILE A 134 -15.64 -10.00 11.46
CA ILE A 134 -17.05 -10.38 11.53
C ILE A 134 -17.53 -10.64 10.08
N PRO A 135 -18.00 -11.85 9.75
CA PRO A 135 -18.52 -12.14 8.42
C PRO A 135 -19.68 -11.22 8.04
N LEU A 136 -19.81 -10.86 6.76
CA LEU A 136 -20.83 -9.91 6.31
C LEU A 136 -22.28 -10.31 6.68
N PRO A 137 -22.71 -11.59 6.55
CA PRO A 137 -24.04 -12.00 7.00
C PRO A 137 -24.26 -11.82 8.51
N VAL A 138 -23.21 -12.05 9.31
CA VAL A 138 -23.25 -11.81 10.77
C VAL A 138 -23.37 -10.31 11.06
N ARG A 139 -22.66 -9.48 10.29
CA ARG A 139 -22.75 -8.01 10.39
C ARG A 139 -24.16 -7.54 10.06
N MET A 140 -24.73 -7.98 8.93
CA MET A 140 -26.10 -7.62 8.52
C MET A 140 -27.13 -7.94 9.59
N PHE A 141 -27.08 -9.17 10.12
CA PHE A 141 -28.01 -9.60 11.17
C PHE A 141 -27.88 -8.73 12.43
N ARG A 142 -26.64 -8.40 12.85
CA ARG A 142 -26.40 -7.50 13.99
C ARG A 142 -26.90 -6.07 13.72
N THR A 143 -26.72 -5.56 12.51
CA THR A 143 -27.22 -4.23 12.11
C THR A 143 -28.74 -4.18 12.16
N ARG A 144 -29.45 -5.21 11.68
CA ARG A 144 -30.92 -5.32 11.80
C ARG A 144 -31.40 -5.40 13.25
N ILE A 145 -30.68 -6.11 14.14
CA ILE A 145 -30.98 -6.10 15.59
C ILE A 145 -30.80 -4.70 16.16
N LYS A 146 -29.74 -3.97 15.79
CA LYS A 146 -29.53 -2.58 16.23
C LYS A 146 -30.68 -1.68 15.76
N GLN A 147 -31.06 -1.75 14.49
CA GLN A 147 -32.19 -1.02 13.93
C GLN A 147 -33.47 -1.31 14.72
N LEU A 148 -33.76 -2.58 15.01
CA LEU A 148 -34.91 -2.98 15.80
C LEU A 148 -34.89 -2.39 17.22
N GLU A 149 -33.72 -2.40 17.89
CA GLU A 149 -33.57 -1.82 19.23
C GLU A 149 -33.83 -0.31 19.22
N VAL A 150 -33.34 0.40 18.21
CA VAL A 150 -33.56 1.85 18.02
C VAL A 150 -35.03 2.13 17.68
N ALA A 151 -35.63 1.35 16.78
CA ALA A 151 -37.02 1.50 16.38
C ALA A 151 -38.00 1.25 17.54
N GLN A 152 -37.69 0.31 18.44
CA GLN A 152 -38.42 0.11 19.69
C GLN A 152 -38.36 1.34 20.61
N LYS A 153 -37.20 2.01 20.71
CA LYS A 153 -37.06 3.25 21.49
C LYS A 153 -37.83 4.42 20.85
N ALA A 154 -37.86 4.48 19.53
CA ALA A 154 -38.57 5.50 18.75
C ALA A 154 -40.09 5.23 18.60
N ASN A 155 -40.58 4.07 19.04
CA ASN A 155 -41.97 3.60 18.85
C ASN A 155 -42.44 3.54 17.39
N SER A 156 -41.54 3.27 16.44
CA SER A 156 -41.85 3.17 15.01
C SER A 156 -42.33 1.77 14.64
N SER A 157 -43.65 1.52 14.69
CA SER A 157 -44.25 0.20 14.44
C SER A 157 -43.93 -0.39 13.06
N GLU A 158 -43.85 0.45 12.03
CA GLU A 158 -43.56 0.04 10.67
C GLU A 158 -42.13 -0.52 10.51
N VAL A 159 -41.13 0.19 11.05
CA VAL A 159 -39.73 -0.25 11.02
C VAL A 159 -39.52 -1.49 11.88
N ILE A 160 -40.21 -1.58 13.03
CA ILE A 160 -40.19 -2.77 13.88
C ILE A 160 -40.70 -4.00 13.09
N ALA A 161 -41.84 -3.87 12.41
CA ALA A 161 -42.41 -4.96 11.62
C ALA A 161 -41.49 -5.38 10.47
N SER A 162 -40.93 -4.41 9.73
CA SER A 162 -39.98 -4.66 8.64
C SER A 162 -38.70 -5.37 9.13
N ALA A 163 -38.09 -4.87 10.20
CA ALA A 163 -36.87 -5.46 10.77
C ALA A 163 -37.10 -6.88 11.30
N ILE A 164 -38.25 -7.15 11.95
CA ILE A 164 -38.62 -8.50 12.39
C ILE A 164 -38.81 -9.44 11.20
N CYS A 165 -39.49 -8.98 10.14
CA CYS A 165 -39.67 -9.77 8.92
C CYS A 165 -38.32 -10.17 8.32
N ALA A 166 -37.43 -9.20 8.16
CA ALA A 166 -36.10 -9.41 7.58
C ALA A 166 -35.21 -10.34 8.43
N LEU A 167 -35.24 -10.21 9.77
CA LEU A 167 -34.53 -11.12 10.67
C LEU A 167 -35.04 -12.56 10.58
N ARG A 168 -36.36 -12.74 10.42
CA ARG A 168 -36.96 -14.07 10.26
C ARG A 168 -36.61 -14.70 8.92
N GLU A 169 -36.57 -13.91 7.85
CA GLU A 169 -36.11 -14.34 6.53
C GLU A 169 -34.63 -14.79 6.56
N ASP A 170 -33.77 -14.04 7.26
CA ASP A 170 -32.37 -14.44 7.44
C ASP A 170 -32.24 -15.80 8.11
N ILE A 171 -32.98 -16.03 9.21
CA ILE A 171 -32.97 -17.32 9.93
C ILE A 171 -33.53 -18.44 9.04
N ALA A 172 -34.59 -18.17 8.27
CA ALA A 172 -35.19 -19.15 7.36
C ALA A 172 -34.26 -19.54 6.21
N SER A 173 -33.36 -18.63 5.79
CA SER A 173 -32.38 -18.87 4.72
C SER A 173 -31.20 -19.77 5.13
N LEU A 174 -31.08 -20.15 6.40
CA LEU A 174 -29.97 -20.96 6.89
C LEU A 174 -30.01 -22.41 6.34
N PRO A 175 -28.89 -22.94 5.84
CA PRO A 175 -28.85 -24.31 5.29
C PRO A 175 -28.93 -25.35 6.41
N ARG A 176 -30.03 -26.11 6.44
CA ARG A 176 -30.32 -27.14 7.47
C ARG A 176 -29.26 -28.25 7.57
N ASN A 177 -28.53 -28.51 6.49
CA ASN A 177 -27.50 -29.55 6.44
C ASN A 177 -26.12 -29.10 6.96
N ASN A 178 -25.95 -27.81 7.29
CA ASN A 178 -24.68 -27.27 7.79
C ASN A 178 -24.47 -27.67 9.27
N VAL A 179 -23.24 -28.08 9.62
CA VAL A 179 -22.88 -28.53 10.97
C VAL A 179 -23.17 -27.46 12.03
N VAL A 180 -22.83 -26.19 11.74
CA VAL A 180 -23.05 -25.06 12.67
C VAL A 180 -24.55 -24.85 12.94
N VAL A 181 -25.37 -25.00 11.91
CA VAL A 181 -26.84 -24.87 12.02
C VAL A 181 -27.44 -26.05 12.80
N ARG A 182 -26.90 -27.26 12.61
CA ARG A 182 -27.34 -28.46 13.34
C ARG A 182 -27.00 -28.42 14.82
N GLU A 183 -25.80 -27.95 15.17
CA GLU A 183 -25.38 -27.79 16.57
C GLU A 183 -26.26 -26.76 17.30
N ALA A 184 -26.63 -25.67 16.62
CA ALA A 184 -27.48 -24.63 17.17
C ALA A 184 -29.00 -24.84 16.92
N ALA A 185 -29.43 -26.04 16.52
CA ALA A 185 -30.82 -26.30 16.12
C ALA A 185 -31.84 -25.99 17.23
N LYS A 186 -31.48 -26.20 18.51
CA LYS A 186 -32.33 -25.88 19.66
C LYS A 186 -32.59 -24.38 19.77
N ASP A 187 -31.54 -23.57 19.61
CA ASP A 187 -31.61 -22.11 19.70
C ASP A 187 -32.42 -21.53 18.53
N ILE A 188 -32.20 -22.07 17.32
CA ILE A 188 -32.97 -21.71 16.13
C ILE A 188 -34.45 -22.06 16.30
N ALA A 189 -34.77 -23.24 16.83
CA ALA A 189 -36.15 -23.67 17.05
C ALA A 189 -36.91 -22.80 18.06
N ALA A 190 -36.20 -22.16 19.02
CA ALA A 190 -36.81 -21.21 19.94
C ALA A 190 -37.25 -19.91 19.22
N VAL A 191 -36.42 -19.42 18.29
CA VAL A 191 -36.63 -18.14 17.60
C VAL A 191 -37.54 -18.25 16.38
N ILE A 192 -37.70 -19.44 15.79
CA ILE A 192 -38.65 -19.65 14.67
C ILE A 192 -40.11 -19.41 15.08
N LYS A 193 -40.45 -19.61 16.36
CA LYS A 193 -41.82 -19.48 16.86
C LYS A 193 -42.28 -18.02 16.86
N ASP A 194 -43.51 -17.79 16.43
CA ASP A 194 -44.11 -16.45 16.40
C ASP A 194 -44.16 -15.78 17.79
N GLU A 195 -44.32 -16.58 18.84
CA GLU A 195 -44.38 -16.12 20.23
C GLU A 195 -43.13 -15.32 20.64
N PHE A 196 -41.95 -15.73 20.15
CA PHE A 196 -40.69 -15.04 20.44
C PHE A 196 -40.70 -13.59 19.95
N TRP A 197 -41.30 -13.34 18.78
CA TRP A 197 -41.29 -12.03 18.12
C TRP A 197 -42.39 -11.07 18.60
N ARG A 198 -43.39 -11.55 19.34
CA ARG A 198 -44.52 -10.71 19.79
C ARG A 198 -44.10 -9.62 20.78
N LYS A 199 -43.17 -9.93 21.69
CA LYS A 199 -42.68 -8.99 22.70
C LYS A 199 -41.21 -9.27 23.01
N LEU A 200 -40.33 -8.64 22.24
CA LEU A 200 -38.89 -8.78 22.41
C LEU A 200 -38.40 -7.92 23.57
N SER A 201 -37.81 -8.55 24.57
CA SER A 201 -37.09 -7.90 25.65
C SER A 201 -35.64 -7.60 25.27
N LYS A 202 -34.93 -6.81 26.09
CA LYS A 202 -33.47 -6.61 25.93
C LYS A 202 -32.70 -7.93 26.00
N ALA A 203 -33.16 -8.89 26.80
CA ALA A 203 -32.53 -10.21 26.91
C ALA A 203 -32.71 -11.02 25.62
N ASP A 204 -33.87 -10.91 24.96
CA ASP A 204 -34.13 -11.59 23.68
C ASP A 204 -33.26 -11.03 22.55
N LEU A 205 -33.09 -9.70 22.51
CA LEU A 205 -32.19 -9.05 21.55
C LEU A 205 -30.72 -9.47 21.77
N GLU A 206 -30.30 -9.59 23.03
CA GLU A 206 -28.94 -10.07 23.35
C GLU A 206 -28.78 -11.55 22.99
N PHE A 207 -29.81 -12.38 23.22
CA PHE A 207 -29.83 -13.78 22.77
C PHE A 207 -29.65 -13.88 21.24
N LEU A 208 -30.38 -13.07 20.47
CA LEU A 208 -30.20 -13.00 19.01
C LEU A 208 -28.78 -12.58 18.63
N ARG A 209 -28.18 -11.63 19.35
CA ARG A 209 -26.86 -11.06 19.05
C ARG A 209 -25.70 -12.02 19.36
N VAL A 210 -25.80 -12.77 20.46
CA VAL A 210 -24.75 -13.66 20.96
C VAL A 210 -24.89 -15.09 20.43
N HIS A 211 -26.11 -15.63 20.41
CA HIS A 211 -26.34 -17.05 20.06
C HIS A 211 -26.72 -17.22 18.58
N ILE A 212 -27.60 -16.36 18.03
CA ILE A 212 -28.11 -16.55 16.67
C ILE A 212 -27.23 -15.89 15.61
N ALA A 213 -26.75 -14.66 15.84
CA ALA A 213 -25.96 -13.92 14.86
C ALA A 213 -24.71 -14.69 14.38
N PRO A 214 -23.92 -15.38 15.23
CA PRO A 214 -22.76 -16.13 14.77
C PRO A 214 -23.09 -17.26 13.79
N ILE A 215 -24.31 -17.83 13.86
CA ILE A 215 -24.79 -18.90 12.98
C ILE A 215 -24.94 -18.39 11.54
N MET A 216 -25.19 -17.09 11.35
CA MET A 216 -25.36 -16.47 10.03
C MET A 216 -24.14 -16.63 9.12
N ARG A 217 -22.96 -16.95 9.67
CA ARG A 217 -21.78 -17.35 8.88
C ARG A 217 -22.01 -18.57 7.99
N ALA A 218 -23.02 -19.38 8.30
CA ALA A 218 -23.40 -20.56 7.54
C ALA A 218 -24.23 -20.24 6.29
N ARG A 219 -24.71 -19.00 6.13
CA ARG A 219 -25.49 -18.58 4.96
C ARG A 219 -24.61 -18.62 3.70
N SER A 220 -25.06 -19.37 2.71
CA SER A 220 -24.42 -19.52 1.39
C SER A 220 -25.16 -18.69 0.33
N GLU A 221 -24.52 -18.47 -0.83
CA GLU A 221 -25.14 -17.82 -2.02
C GLU A 221 -25.56 -16.35 -1.80
N VAL A 222 -24.68 -15.56 -1.18
CA VAL A 222 -24.93 -14.13 -0.96
C VAL A 222 -24.09 -13.30 -1.92
N ASP A 223 -24.74 -12.38 -2.63
CA ASP A 223 -24.04 -11.30 -3.31
C ASP A 223 -23.47 -10.30 -2.29
N PHE A 224 -22.15 -10.30 -2.13
CA PHE A 224 -21.48 -9.45 -1.15
C PHE A 224 -21.62 -7.95 -1.46
N LYS A 225 -21.73 -7.55 -2.74
CA LYS A 225 -21.92 -6.15 -3.12
C LYS A 225 -23.32 -5.70 -2.75
N ALA A 226 -24.33 -6.52 -3.07
CA ALA A 226 -25.72 -6.25 -2.69
C ALA A 226 -25.87 -6.17 -1.16
N MET A 227 -25.39 -7.19 -0.42
CA MET A 227 -25.52 -7.21 1.04
C MET A 227 -24.81 -6.05 1.72
N ARG A 228 -23.66 -5.60 1.19
CA ARG A 228 -22.97 -4.42 1.73
C ARG A 228 -23.81 -3.16 1.57
N PHE A 229 -24.43 -2.98 0.41
CA PHE A 229 -25.35 -1.88 0.16
C PHE A 229 -26.58 -1.95 1.08
N GLU A 230 -27.18 -3.13 1.24
CA GLU A 230 -28.32 -3.30 2.16
C GLU A 230 -27.95 -2.94 3.60
N ILE A 231 -26.74 -3.27 4.07
CA ILE A 231 -26.27 -2.86 5.40
C ILE A 231 -26.26 -1.34 5.52
N GLU A 232 -25.78 -0.62 4.51
CA GLU A 232 -25.75 0.85 4.53
C GLU A 232 -27.16 1.44 4.53
N VAL A 233 -28.11 0.86 3.79
CA VAL A 233 -29.53 1.28 3.82
C VAL A 233 -30.15 1.07 5.21
N VAL A 234 -29.85 -0.05 5.88
CA VAL A 234 -30.32 -0.29 7.27
C VAL A 234 -29.64 0.66 8.27
N GLU A 235 -28.35 0.96 8.08
CA GLU A 235 -27.61 1.94 8.90
C GLU A 235 -28.18 3.35 8.71
N LEU A 236 -28.53 3.74 7.48
CA LEU A 236 -29.21 4.99 7.16
C LEU A 236 -30.56 5.08 7.89
N SER A 237 -31.40 4.05 7.76
CA SER A 237 -32.68 3.97 8.48
C SER A 237 -32.49 4.13 9.99
N THR A 238 -31.45 3.49 10.55
CA THR A 238 -31.13 3.59 11.98
C THR A 238 -30.69 5.00 12.35
N ALA A 239 -29.85 5.65 11.54
CA ALA A 239 -29.37 7.01 11.78
C ALA A 239 -30.50 8.05 11.74
N LEU A 240 -31.50 7.86 10.85
CA LEU A 240 -32.70 8.69 10.79
C LEU A 240 -33.54 8.58 12.06
N LEU A 241 -33.73 7.37 12.58
CA LEU A 241 -34.43 7.15 13.85
C LEU A 241 -33.68 7.75 15.05
N GLU A 242 -32.34 7.72 15.04
CA GLU A 242 -31.49 8.36 16.05
C GLU A 242 -31.39 9.88 15.89
N LYS A 243 -31.92 10.46 14.80
CA LYS A 243 -31.81 11.87 14.41
C LYS A 243 -30.36 12.36 14.30
N ASN A 244 -29.46 11.49 13.85
CA ASN A 244 -28.04 11.79 13.70
C ASN A 244 -27.71 12.26 12.27
N GLN A 245 -27.81 13.57 12.04
CA GLN A 245 -27.66 14.17 10.71
C GLN A 245 -26.27 13.96 10.09
N ASP A 246 -25.20 13.97 10.90
CA ASP A 246 -23.83 13.75 10.39
C ASP A 246 -23.66 12.34 9.80
N GLN A 247 -24.20 11.33 10.48
CA GLN A 247 -24.17 9.95 9.98
C GLN A 247 -25.06 9.77 8.76
N VAL A 248 -26.24 10.40 8.74
CA VAL A 248 -27.14 10.37 7.57
C VAL A 248 -26.42 10.93 6.34
N GLN A 249 -25.73 12.06 6.45
CA GLN A 249 -25.00 12.67 5.33
C GLN A 249 -23.86 11.79 4.83
N LEU A 250 -23.06 11.22 5.73
CA LEU A 250 -21.95 10.32 5.36
C LEU A 250 -22.45 9.06 4.62
N ILE A 251 -23.53 8.44 5.11
CA ILE A 251 -24.09 7.24 4.49
C ILE A 251 -24.77 7.60 3.16
N ARG A 252 -25.44 8.76 3.07
CA ARG A 252 -26.00 9.29 1.83
C ARG A 252 -24.93 9.44 0.76
N ASP A 253 -23.81 10.12 1.07
CA ASP A 253 -22.73 10.35 0.12
C ASP A 253 -22.11 9.02 -0.36
N SER A 254 -22.00 8.04 0.55
CA SER A 254 -21.59 6.68 0.20
C SER A 254 -22.57 6.03 -0.77
N ILE A 255 -23.87 6.03 -0.47
CA ILE A 255 -24.90 5.43 -1.32
C ILE A 255 -24.93 6.07 -2.71
N ILE A 256 -24.89 7.40 -2.79
CA ILE A 256 -24.87 8.16 -4.05
C ILE A 256 -23.62 7.76 -4.87
N SER A 257 -22.46 7.68 -4.24
CA SER A 257 -21.23 7.23 -4.90
C SER A 257 -21.38 5.82 -5.49
N GLN A 258 -21.96 4.88 -4.72
CA GLN A 258 -22.18 3.51 -5.19
C GLN A 258 -23.18 3.41 -6.34
N VAL A 259 -24.23 4.23 -6.31
CA VAL A 259 -25.26 4.27 -7.35
C VAL A 259 -24.72 4.91 -8.64
N ASN A 260 -23.86 5.93 -8.54
CA ASN A 260 -23.17 6.53 -9.68
C ASN A 260 -22.22 5.56 -10.43
N GLU A 261 -21.74 4.51 -9.76
CA GLU A 261 -20.92 3.47 -10.38
C GLU A 261 -21.73 2.41 -11.14
N LEU A 262 -23.07 2.50 -11.13
CA LEU A 262 -23.92 1.59 -11.90
C LEU A 262 -23.90 1.98 -13.38
N SER A 263 -23.60 1.02 -14.24
CA SER A 263 -23.60 1.23 -15.68
C SER A 263 -25.04 1.18 -16.23
N LEU A 264 -25.56 2.34 -16.67
CA LEU A 264 -26.87 2.46 -17.32
C LEU A 264 -26.95 1.69 -18.65
N THR A 265 -25.82 1.23 -19.19
CA THR A 265 -25.81 0.40 -20.41
C THR A 265 -26.44 -0.99 -20.21
N VAL A 266 -26.63 -1.42 -18.96
CA VAL A 266 -27.29 -2.68 -18.62
C VAL A 266 -28.81 -2.47 -18.55
N ASN A 267 -29.58 -3.12 -19.42
CA ASN A 267 -31.05 -2.97 -19.50
C ASN A 267 -31.78 -3.15 -18.15
N VAL A 268 -31.27 -4.01 -17.27
CA VAL A 268 -31.87 -4.26 -15.94
C VAL A 268 -31.63 -3.09 -14.97
N VAL A 269 -30.53 -2.34 -15.16
CA VAL A 269 -30.23 -1.12 -14.42
C VAL A 269 -31.05 0.04 -14.97
N GLU A 270 -31.14 0.16 -16.30
CA GLU A 270 -31.94 1.19 -16.98
C GLU A 270 -33.43 1.11 -16.62
N ALA A 271 -33.96 -0.08 -16.38
CA ALA A 271 -35.35 -0.26 -15.95
C ALA A 271 -35.68 0.43 -14.61
N GLU A 272 -34.67 0.74 -13.78
CA GLU A 272 -34.82 1.45 -12.51
C GLU A 272 -34.22 2.87 -12.57
N HIS A 273 -34.07 3.44 -13.77
CA HIS A 273 -33.47 4.77 -14.01
C HIS A 273 -34.10 5.86 -13.14
N ASP A 274 -35.43 5.91 -13.05
CA ASP A 274 -36.14 6.96 -12.29
C ASP A 274 -35.72 6.99 -10.81
N LEU A 275 -35.54 5.81 -10.20
CA LEU A 275 -35.11 5.68 -8.80
C LEU A 275 -33.63 6.04 -8.65
N ILE A 276 -32.79 5.72 -9.65
CA ILE A 276 -31.37 6.10 -9.68
C ILE A 276 -31.23 7.63 -9.76
N GLU A 277 -32.00 8.28 -10.62
CA GLU A 277 -32.00 9.73 -10.78
C GLU A 277 -32.49 10.42 -9.49
N GLU A 278 -33.52 9.89 -8.84
CA GLU A 278 -34.02 10.39 -7.55
C GLU A 278 -32.96 10.32 -6.43
N ILE A 279 -32.16 9.25 -6.40
CA ILE A 279 -31.06 9.07 -5.42
C ILE A 279 -29.93 10.08 -5.67
N ILE A 280 -29.54 10.27 -6.93
CA ILE A 280 -28.40 11.12 -7.31
C ILE A 280 -28.75 12.61 -7.17
N ASN A 281 -30.02 12.96 -7.24
CA ASN A 281 -30.48 14.34 -7.22
C ASN A 281 -29.98 15.09 -5.97
N PRO A 282 -29.11 16.12 -6.11
CA PRO A 282 -28.58 16.89 -4.99
C PRO A 282 -29.65 17.61 -4.17
N TYR A 283 -30.79 17.93 -4.80
CA TYR A 283 -31.90 18.67 -4.21
C TYR A 283 -32.82 17.79 -3.37
N ASN A 284 -32.67 16.47 -3.40
CA ASN A 284 -33.47 15.56 -2.57
C ASN A 284 -32.93 15.57 -1.14
N ASP A 285 -33.77 15.94 -0.17
CA ASP A 285 -33.38 15.96 1.23
C ASP A 285 -33.65 14.59 1.88
N TRP A 286 -32.60 13.95 2.38
CA TRP A 286 -32.68 12.63 2.99
C TRP A 286 -33.02 12.71 4.49
N SER A 287 -33.27 13.92 5.02
CA SER A 287 -33.56 14.15 6.44
C SER A 287 -34.91 13.58 6.90
N ASP A 288 -35.87 13.40 5.99
CA ASP A 288 -37.21 12.86 6.29
C ASP A 288 -37.73 11.94 5.16
N ILE A 289 -37.03 10.83 4.95
CA ILE A 289 -37.39 9.82 3.93
C ILE A 289 -38.26 8.70 4.51
N SER A 290 -39.23 8.23 3.72
CA SER A 290 -40.14 7.17 4.11
C SER A 290 -39.44 5.80 4.18
N ASN A 291 -39.91 4.96 5.08
CA ASN A 291 -39.41 3.59 5.20
C ASN A 291 -39.73 2.75 3.95
N ASP A 292 -40.85 3.01 3.27
CA ASP A 292 -41.17 2.41 1.98
C ASP A 292 -40.14 2.73 0.90
N TRP A 293 -39.64 3.97 0.88
CA TRP A 293 -38.59 4.37 -0.06
C TRP A 293 -37.27 3.62 0.24
N LEU A 294 -36.86 3.52 1.50
CA LEU A 294 -35.70 2.71 1.92
C LEU A 294 -35.85 1.22 1.57
N ASN A 295 -37.06 0.67 1.70
CA ASN A 295 -37.36 -0.70 1.29
C ASN A 295 -37.24 -0.86 -0.23
N SER A 296 -37.58 0.17 -1.01
CA SER A 296 -37.42 0.18 -2.46
C SER A 296 -35.94 0.12 -2.86
N LEU A 297 -35.05 0.85 -2.17
CA LEU A 297 -33.60 0.75 -2.37
C LEU A 297 -33.08 -0.67 -2.14
N THR A 298 -33.53 -1.30 -1.06
CA THR A 298 -33.14 -2.67 -0.71
C THR A 298 -33.61 -3.68 -1.76
N LYS A 299 -34.84 -3.55 -2.27
CA LYS A 299 -35.42 -4.52 -3.21
C LYS A 299 -35.00 -4.32 -4.67
N LYS A 300 -34.87 -3.06 -5.10
CA LYS A 300 -34.64 -2.70 -6.51
C LYS A 300 -33.18 -2.39 -6.80
N ILE A 301 -32.53 -1.60 -5.94
CA ILE A 301 -31.17 -1.11 -6.17
C ILE A 301 -30.10 -2.08 -5.67
N ALA A 302 -30.29 -2.72 -4.50
CA ALA A 302 -29.29 -3.64 -3.96
C ALA A 302 -28.92 -4.80 -4.91
N PRO A 303 -29.86 -5.48 -5.60
CA PRO A 303 -29.52 -6.53 -6.56
C PRO A 303 -28.71 -6.03 -7.78
N LEU A 304 -28.81 -4.74 -8.10
CA LEU A 304 -28.08 -4.12 -9.21
C LEU A 304 -26.61 -3.84 -8.86
N MET A 305 -26.25 -3.85 -7.58
CA MET A 305 -24.89 -3.58 -7.11
C MET A 305 -23.84 -4.55 -7.69
N ARG A 306 -24.26 -5.74 -8.13
CA ARG A 306 -23.42 -6.68 -8.87
C ARG A 306 -22.81 -6.08 -10.13
N TYR A 307 -23.55 -5.19 -10.80
CA TYR A 307 -23.19 -4.52 -12.04
C TYR A 307 -22.35 -3.25 -11.85
N ARG A 308 -21.95 -2.93 -10.60
CA ARG A 308 -21.04 -1.80 -10.37
C ARG A 308 -19.70 -2.04 -11.05
N GLU A 309 -19.39 -1.14 -11.96
CA GLU A 309 -18.07 -1.00 -12.54
C GLU A 309 -17.30 -0.07 -11.61
N GLY A 310 -16.40 -0.64 -10.80
CA GLY A 310 -15.58 0.17 -9.92
C GLY A 310 -14.88 1.24 -10.75
N THR A 311 -14.96 2.49 -10.32
CA THR A 311 -14.16 3.55 -10.94
C THR A 311 -12.72 3.04 -10.99
N PRO A 312 -12.04 3.03 -12.16
CA PRO A 312 -10.63 2.72 -12.17
C PRO A 312 -10.02 3.74 -11.22
N SER A 313 -9.52 3.25 -10.07
CA SER A 313 -8.86 4.07 -9.08
C SER A 313 -7.92 4.96 -9.87
N GLN A 314 -8.20 6.26 -9.92
CA GLN A 314 -7.22 7.24 -10.34
C GLN A 314 -6.18 7.20 -9.24
N VAL A 315 -5.33 6.18 -9.29
CA VAL A 315 -4.05 6.17 -8.61
C VAL A 315 -3.40 7.43 -9.14
N MET A 316 -3.39 8.47 -8.31
CA MET A 316 -2.66 9.68 -8.59
C MET A 316 -1.23 9.21 -8.87
N LYS A 317 -0.84 9.22 -10.14
CA LYS A 317 0.53 8.94 -10.56
C LYS A 317 1.35 10.13 -10.10
N LEU A 318 1.71 10.11 -8.83
CA LEU A 318 2.75 10.98 -8.30
C LEU A 318 4.06 10.48 -8.93
N SER A 319 4.46 11.14 -10.01
CA SER A 319 5.79 10.97 -10.60
C SER A 319 6.82 11.66 -9.70
N LEU A 320 6.99 11.12 -8.50
CA LEU A 320 8.06 11.51 -7.61
C LEU A 320 9.33 10.82 -8.12
N ALA A 321 10.36 11.59 -8.45
CA ALA A 321 11.66 11.02 -8.75
C ALA A 321 12.17 10.32 -7.48
N ASP A 322 12.48 9.04 -7.58
CA ASP A 322 13.17 8.32 -6.50
C ASP A 322 14.55 8.98 -6.30
N LEU A 323 14.68 9.77 -5.24
CA LEU A 323 15.98 10.19 -4.74
C LEU A 323 16.64 8.96 -4.11
N THR A 324 17.35 8.18 -4.92
CA THR A 324 18.27 7.16 -4.41
C THR A 324 19.37 7.86 -3.62
N ALA A 325 19.20 7.94 -2.30
CA ALA A 325 20.28 8.33 -1.40
C ALA A 325 21.34 7.22 -1.43
N GLU A 326 22.40 7.41 -2.24
CA GLU A 326 23.59 6.58 -2.16
C GLU A 326 24.12 6.60 -0.72
N LYS A 327 24.11 5.44 -0.05
CA LYS A 327 24.72 5.30 1.28
C LYS A 327 26.23 5.32 1.12
N ASN A 328 26.78 6.52 1.05
CA ASN A 328 28.23 6.73 1.02
C ASN A 328 28.84 6.39 2.39
N TYR A 329 29.99 5.72 2.37
CA TYR A 329 30.75 5.34 3.56
C TYR A 329 32.05 6.14 3.61
N VAL A 330 32.48 6.49 4.82
CA VAL A 330 33.76 7.14 5.11
C VAL A 330 34.63 6.14 5.86
N GLU A 331 35.85 5.94 5.36
CA GLU A 331 36.88 5.18 6.05
C GLU A 331 37.75 6.12 6.87
N PHE A 332 38.02 5.78 8.12
CA PHE A 332 38.84 6.59 9.02
C PHE A 332 39.68 5.72 9.96
N GLY A 333 40.76 6.31 10.49
CA GLY A 333 41.65 5.67 11.46
C GLY A 333 42.61 4.62 10.84
N PRO A 334 43.62 4.16 11.60
CA PRO A 334 44.67 3.27 11.12
C PRO A 334 44.19 1.83 10.82
N LYS A 335 42.95 1.48 11.20
CA LYS A 335 42.33 0.17 10.98
C LYS A 335 41.27 0.16 9.87
N ASN A 336 41.15 1.24 9.09
CA ASN A 336 40.12 1.44 8.04
C ASN A 336 38.70 1.20 8.58
N GLU A 337 38.36 1.82 9.72
CA GLU A 337 37.01 1.75 10.27
C GLU A 337 36.03 2.42 9.30
N ARG A 338 34.84 1.83 9.11
CA ARG A 338 33.83 2.33 8.15
C ARG A 338 32.59 2.80 8.88
N MET A 339 32.11 4.00 8.55
CA MET A 339 30.78 4.46 8.95
C MET A 339 30.08 5.21 7.81
N THR A 340 28.76 5.34 7.88
CA THR A 340 28.02 6.12 6.87
C THR A 340 28.37 7.61 6.99
N THR A 341 28.35 8.34 5.87
CA THR A 341 28.59 9.80 5.85
C THR A 341 27.72 10.55 6.85
N LEU A 342 26.44 10.16 6.97
CA LEU A 342 25.49 10.73 7.93
C LEU A 342 25.90 10.48 9.38
N ALA A 343 26.23 9.23 9.74
CA ALA A 343 26.64 8.90 11.10
C ALA A 343 27.98 9.55 11.49
N TYR A 344 28.86 9.75 10.51
CA TYR A 344 30.10 10.50 10.72
C TYR A 344 29.80 11.97 10.99
N ARG A 345 28.96 12.59 10.16
CA ARG A 345 28.54 13.98 10.30
C ARG A 345 27.94 14.25 11.68
N GLU A 346 26.98 13.44 12.12
CA GLU A 346 26.35 13.59 13.44
C GLU A 346 27.37 13.55 14.58
N LYS A 347 28.34 12.63 14.53
CA LYS A 347 29.39 12.53 15.56
C LYS A 347 30.33 13.72 15.56
N VAL A 348 30.72 14.22 14.39
CA VAL A 348 31.57 15.40 14.26
C VAL A 348 30.84 16.63 14.81
N GLU A 349 29.58 16.83 14.43
CA GLU A 349 28.77 17.95 14.89
C GLU A 349 28.54 17.89 16.41
N GLN A 350 28.26 16.70 16.96
CA GLN A 350 28.15 16.51 18.41
C GLN A 350 29.46 16.87 19.12
N PHE A 351 30.60 16.39 18.61
CA PHE A 351 31.89 16.65 19.25
C PHE A 351 32.26 18.14 19.22
N ILE A 352 32.00 18.84 18.11
CA ILE A 352 32.23 20.29 18.01
C ILE A 352 31.31 21.06 18.95
N ARG A 353 30.06 20.63 19.14
CA ARG A 353 29.13 21.22 20.13
C ARG A 353 29.59 20.98 21.57
N GLU A 354 30.13 19.81 21.89
CA GLU A 354 30.70 19.55 23.23
C GLU A 354 31.92 20.43 23.53
N LEU A 355 32.73 20.72 22.51
CA LEU A 355 33.87 21.63 22.61
C LEU A 355 33.47 23.11 22.69
N GLU A 356 32.25 23.49 22.33
CA GLU A 356 31.74 24.86 22.44
C GLU A 356 31.78 25.38 23.88
N ALA A 357 31.47 24.51 24.85
CA ALA A 357 31.47 24.87 26.27
C ALA A 357 32.89 24.97 26.86
N ASN A 358 33.86 24.25 26.29
CA ASN A 358 35.14 23.95 26.96
C ASN A 358 36.38 24.45 26.21
N ASN A 359 36.26 24.91 24.96
CA ASN A 359 37.40 25.29 24.13
C ASN A 359 37.41 26.80 23.77
N PRO A 360 38.45 27.56 24.18
CA PRO A 360 38.53 29.00 23.92
C PRO A 360 38.65 29.37 22.44
N VAL A 361 39.19 28.48 21.58
CA VAL A 361 39.33 28.70 20.13
C VAL A 361 37.97 28.65 19.44
N ILE A 362 37.09 27.72 19.85
CA ILE A 362 35.71 27.62 19.32
C ILE A 362 34.86 28.81 19.78
N GLN A 363 35.04 29.26 21.02
CA GLN A 363 34.36 30.46 21.52
C GLN A 363 34.79 31.72 20.77
N LYS A 364 36.09 31.86 20.44
CA LYS A 364 36.60 32.94 19.57
C LYS A 364 36.01 32.87 18.15
N LEU A 365 35.89 31.67 17.55
CA LEU A 365 35.22 31.50 16.25
C LEU A 365 33.77 32.00 16.28
N LYS A 366 33.04 31.68 17.35
CA LYS A 366 31.64 32.10 17.54
C LYS A 366 31.49 33.61 17.73
N ALA A 367 32.46 34.25 18.39
CA ALA A 367 32.51 35.69 18.58
C ALA A 367 32.96 36.47 17.32
N GLY A 368 33.31 35.76 16.22
CA GLY A 368 33.75 36.38 14.97
C GLY A 368 35.17 36.95 15.00
N ALA A 369 35.98 36.58 16.00
CA ALA A 369 37.37 37.03 16.12
C ALA A 369 38.29 36.26 15.16
N GLU A 370 39.34 36.93 14.65
CA GLU A 370 40.38 36.27 13.85
C GLU A 370 41.21 35.30 14.71
N ILE A 371 41.58 34.17 14.13
CA ILE A 371 42.28 33.08 14.81
C ILE A 371 43.66 32.90 14.19
N SER A 372 44.66 32.78 15.05
CA SER A 372 46.04 32.60 14.61
C SER A 372 46.27 31.22 13.98
N PRO A 373 47.20 31.08 13.03
CA PRO A 373 47.53 29.78 12.44
C PRO A 373 47.99 28.71 13.46
N SER A 374 48.54 29.13 14.60
CA SER A 374 48.89 28.25 15.73
C SER A 374 47.67 27.68 16.44
N GLU A 375 46.66 28.51 16.72
CA GLU A 375 45.42 28.08 17.37
C GLU A 375 44.61 27.13 16.47
N VAL A 376 44.63 27.34 15.15
CA VAL A 376 44.01 26.43 14.17
C VAL A 376 44.69 25.05 14.20
N LYS A 377 46.02 25.00 14.29
CA LYS A 377 46.77 23.74 14.37
C LYS A 377 46.50 22.99 15.67
N GLU A 378 46.38 23.70 16.79
CA GLU A 378 46.02 23.10 18.09
C GLU A 378 44.61 22.49 18.05
N LEU A 379 43.64 23.22 17.50
CA LEU A 379 42.28 22.73 17.33
C LEU A 379 42.21 21.53 16.39
N ALA A 380 42.94 21.56 15.26
CA ALA A 380 43.03 20.45 14.34
C ALA A 380 43.62 19.20 15.00
N LYS A 381 44.69 19.33 15.79
CA LYS A 381 45.33 18.22 16.51
C LYS A 381 44.43 17.61 17.58
N LEU A 382 43.67 18.45 18.31
CA LEU A 382 42.67 18.00 19.28
C LEU A 382 41.58 17.16 18.59
N LEU A 383 41.08 17.64 17.46
CA LEU A 383 40.03 17.01 16.66
C LEU A 383 40.49 15.71 15.98
N GLU A 384 41.77 15.64 15.61
CA GLU A 384 42.40 14.42 15.09
C GLU A 384 42.62 13.36 16.17
N SER A 385 42.90 13.75 17.42
CA SER A 385 43.12 12.82 18.54
C SER A 385 41.86 12.12 19.07
N HIS A 386 40.69 12.47 18.55
CA HIS A 386 39.42 11.90 19.01
C HIS A 386 39.22 10.47 18.49
N ARG A 387 38.31 9.72 19.13
CA ARG A 387 38.01 8.31 18.75
C ARG A 387 37.59 8.19 17.28
N VAL A 388 36.95 9.23 16.76
CA VAL A 388 36.69 9.42 15.32
C VAL A 388 37.55 10.61 14.89
N PRO A 389 38.66 10.40 14.16
CA PRO A 389 39.59 11.46 13.82
C PRO A 389 38.94 12.41 12.82
N VAL A 390 38.94 13.71 13.13
CA VAL A 390 38.38 14.74 12.26
C VAL A 390 39.51 15.48 11.56
N THR A 391 39.72 15.17 10.28
CA THR A 391 40.71 15.85 9.43
C THR A 391 40.03 16.68 8.35
N GLU A 392 40.74 17.68 7.82
CA GLU A 392 40.24 18.50 6.73
C GLU A 392 39.87 17.66 5.50
N GLU A 393 40.67 16.63 5.17
CA GLU A 393 40.38 15.71 4.07
C GLU A 393 39.08 14.92 4.26
N LEU A 394 38.78 14.48 5.49
CA LEU A 394 37.53 13.79 5.80
C LEU A 394 36.33 14.73 5.74
N LEU A 395 36.47 15.97 6.24
CA LEU A 395 35.44 16.99 6.15
C LEU A 395 35.11 17.35 4.70
N ARG A 396 36.12 17.50 3.84
CA ARG A 396 35.94 17.73 2.40
C ARG A 396 35.15 16.62 1.71
N LYS A 397 35.35 15.36 2.11
CA LYS A 397 34.59 14.21 1.60
C LYS A 397 33.16 14.15 2.15
N VAL A 398 32.97 14.42 3.44
CA VAL A 398 31.67 14.30 4.13
C VAL A 398 30.70 15.41 3.73
N TYR A 399 31.21 16.64 3.60
CA TYR A 399 30.43 17.83 3.22
C TYR A 399 30.49 18.11 1.70
N ASP A 400 31.09 17.20 0.92
CA ASP A 400 31.25 17.28 -0.53
C ASP A 400 31.75 18.64 -1.05
N HIS A 401 32.82 19.15 -0.45
CA HIS A 401 33.38 20.47 -0.76
C HIS A 401 34.92 20.42 -0.80
N LYS A 402 35.54 20.60 -1.98
CA LYS A 402 36.98 20.34 -2.19
C LYS A 402 37.92 21.46 -1.73
N THR A 403 37.48 22.70 -1.77
CA THR A 403 38.32 23.91 -1.59
C THR A 403 38.12 24.57 -0.22
N ALA A 404 37.19 24.07 0.59
CA ALA A 404 36.91 24.68 1.88
C ALA A 404 38.05 24.36 2.84
N SER A 405 38.45 25.40 3.56
CA SER A 405 39.43 25.28 4.63
C SER A 405 38.79 24.67 5.87
N PHE A 406 39.63 24.07 6.72
CA PHE A 406 39.20 23.52 8.01
C PHE A 406 38.34 24.49 8.82
N VAL A 407 38.74 25.77 8.89
CA VAL A 407 38.01 26.82 9.62
C VAL A 407 36.61 27.06 9.04
N GLN A 408 36.46 27.03 7.72
CA GLN A 408 35.15 27.21 7.08
C GLN A 408 34.20 26.08 7.44
N PHE A 409 34.66 24.83 7.49
CA PHE A 409 33.84 23.70 7.93
C PHE A 409 33.38 23.86 9.38
N ILE A 410 34.27 24.27 10.28
CA ILE A 410 33.90 24.50 11.69
C ILE A 410 32.88 25.65 11.79
N GLN A 411 33.06 26.74 11.02
CA GLN A 411 32.08 27.84 10.94
C GLN A 411 30.72 27.36 10.42
N HIS A 412 30.69 26.43 9.48
CA HIS A 412 29.45 25.84 8.99
C HIS A 412 28.75 24.96 10.02
N ILE A 413 29.50 24.13 10.72
CA ILE A 413 28.97 23.24 11.76
C ILE A 413 28.40 24.05 12.94
N LEU A 414 29.02 25.18 13.26
CA LEU A 414 28.56 26.13 14.28
C LEU A 414 27.40 27.03 13.78
N GLY A 415 26.98 26.91 12.52
CA GLY A 415 25.90 27.71 11.94
C GLY A 415 26.25 29.17 11.64
N LEU A 416 27.53 29.52 11.61
CA LEU A 416 28.03 30.89 11.39
C LEU A 416 28.14 31.26 9.91
N LYS A 417 28.40 30.28 9.03
CA LYS A 417 28.43 30.46 7.57
C LYS A 417 27.77 29.28 6.88
N LYS A 418 26.97 29.55 5.85
CA LYS A 418 26.45 28.49 4.97
C LYS A 418 27.57 28.05 4.02
N LEU A 419 27.91 26.77 4.08
CA LEU A 419 28.77 26.10 3.09
C LEU A 419 27.82 25.36 2.16
N GLU A 420 27.73 25.83 0.93
CA GLU A 420 26.90 25.19 -0.10
C GLU A 420 27.65 23.95 -0.60
N SER A 421 26.94 22.82 -0.70
CA SER A 421 27.50 21.60 -1.26
C SER A 421 27.75 21.75 -2.76
N TRP A 422 28.62 20.92 -3.34
CA TRP A 422 28.84 20.87 -4.79
C TRP A 422 27.53 20.76 -5.58
N ALA A 423 26.59 19.94 -5.11
CA ALA A 423 25.29 19.78 -5.74
C ALA A 423 24.47 21.08 -5.73
N GLU A 424 24.40 21.77 -4.60
CA GLU A 424 23.68 23.04 -4.46
C GLU A 424 24.32 24.15 -5.31
N THR A 425 25.65 24.23 -5.37
CA THR A 425 26.36 25.20 -6.23
C THR A 425 26.08 24.93 -7.71
N VAL A 426 26.13 23.68 -8.14
CA VAL A 426 25.81 23.29 -9.52
C VAL A 426 24.36 23.62 -9.85
N GLU A 427 23.40 23.29 -8.98
CA GLU A 427 21.99 23.61 -9.19
C GLU A 427 21.76 25.12 -9.31
N ALA A 428 22.27 25.91 -8.35
CA ALA A 428 22.11 27.36 -8.37
C ALA A 428 22.71 28.00 -9.64
N LYS A 429 23.86 27.50 -10.11
CA LYS A 429 24.51 28.01 -11.33
C LYS A 429 23.76 27.63 -12.60
N PHE A 430 23.19 26.43 -12.66
CA PHE A 430 22.33 26.03 -13.76
C PHE A 430 21.02 26.81 -13.79
N ASP A 431 20.42 27.09 -12.63
CA ASP A 431 19.21 27.91 -12.52
C ASP A 431 19.49 29.37 -12.94
N GLU A 432 20.62 29.94 -12.52
CA GLU A 432 21.08 31.26 -12.97
C GLU A 432 21.28 31.31 -14.49
N PHE A 433 21.89 30.27 -15.07
CA PHE A 433 22.10 30.16 -16.51
C PHE A 433 20.78 30.05 -17.27
N LEU A 434 19.87 29.18 -16.83
CA LEU A 434 18.54 29.03 -17.45
C LEU A 434 17.69 30.30 -17.35
N ALA A 435 17.79 31.03 -16.24
CA ALA A 435 17.07 32.30 -16.05
C ALA A 435 17.53 33.38 -17.04
N ARG A 436 18.82 33.38 -17.44
CA ARG A 436 19.36 34.30 -18.46
C ARG A 436 18.96 33.93 -19.88
N HIS A 437 18.59 32.66 -20.12
CA HIS A 437 18.23 32.13 -21.44
C HIS A 437 16.76 31.67 -21.49
N ASN A 438 15.84 32.63 -21.46
CA ASN A 438 14.40 32.37 -21.59
C ASN A 438 13.94 31.94 -23.01
N THR A 439 14.86 31.92 -23.98
CA THR A 439 14.60 31.56 -25.38
C THR A 439 14.84 30.08 -25.69
N PHE A 440 15.34 29.30 -24.73
CA PHE A 440 15.64 27.89 -24.96
C PHE A 440 14.39 27.03 -25.11
N GLY A 441 14.38 26.21 -26.17
CA GLY A 441 13.33 25.24 -26.44
C GLY A 441 13.46 23.98 -25.58
N GLN A 442 12.44 23.11 -25.65
CA GLN A 442 12.36 21.89 -24.84
C GLN A 442 13.60 20.98 -24.97
N LEU A 443 14.14 20.81 -26.18
CA LEU A 443 15.34 19.99 -26.44
C LEU A 443 16.60 20.58 -25.78
N GLN A 444 16.76 21.90 -25.79
CA GLN A 444 17.89 22.59 -25.17
C GLN A 444 17.82 22.50 -23.64
N ILE A 445 16.64 22.68 -23.07
CA ILE A 445 16.43 22.52 -21.62
C ILE A 445 16.70 21.08 -21.19
N GLN A 446 16.19 20.09 -21.93
CA GLN A 446 16.45 18.68 -21.64
C GLN A 446 17.95 18.34 -21.74
N PHE A 447 18.66 18.94 -22.69
CA PHE A 447 20.11 18.80 -22.79
C PHE A 447 20.84 19.38 -21.58
N LEU A 448 20.48 20.60 -21.15
CA LEU A 448 21.08 21.24 -19.98
C LEU A 448 20.78 20.48 -18.68
N GLN A 449 19.58 19.91 -18.54
CA GLN A 449 19.25 19.04 -17.40
C GLN A 449 20.09 17.76 -17.41
N THR A 450 20.26 17.14 -18.58
CA THR A 450 21.13 15.96 -18.73
C THR A 450 22.58 16.30 -18.46
N LEU A 451 23.04 17.48 -18.87
CA LEU A 451 24.37 18.00 -18.58
C LEU A 451 24.56 18.25 -17.08
N LYS A 452 23.55 18.83 -16.41
CA LYS A 452 23.54 19.00 -14.95
C LYS A 452 23.74 17.66 -14.25
N THR A 453 22.94 16.66 -14.61
CA THR A 453 23.06 15.30 -14.04
C THR A 453 24.43 14.68 -14.33
N PHE A 454 24.94 14.86 -15.56
CA PHE A 454 26.25 14.35 -15.95
C PHE A 454 27.39 15.02 -15.14
N ILE A 455 27.31 16.33 -14.89
CA ILE A 455 28.27 17.07 -14.06
C ILE A 455 28.21 16.64 -12.60
N LEU A 456 27.00 16.41 -12.07
CA LEU A 456 26.81 15.92 -10.70
C LEU A 456 27.44 14.53 -10.50
N GLN A 457 27.33 13.65 -11.50
CA GLN A 457 27.86 12.28 -11.46
C GLN A 457 29.37 12.20 -11.73
N ASN A 458 29.83 12.82 -12.83
CA ASN A 458 31.20 12.63 -13.32
C ASN A 458 32.17 13.72 -12.83
N ARG A 459 31.67 14.85 -12.31
CA ARG A 459 32.44 15.99 -11.76
C ARG A 459 33.47 16.62 -12.72
N LYS A 460 33.51 16.16 -13.97
CA LYS A 460 34.32 16.66 -15.08
C LYS A 460 33.57 16.46 -16.38
N VAL A 461 33.75 17.39 -17.31
CA VAL A 461 33.15 17.33 -18.65
C VAL A 461 34.20 17.77 -19.65
N GLU A 462 34.51 16.90 -20.60
CA GLU A 462 35.33 17.23 -21.75
C GLU A 462 34.44 17.51 -22.96
N ARG A 463 34.92 18.34 -23.90
CA ARG A 463 34.14 18.69 -25.11
C ARG A 463 33.71 17.48 -25.93
N GLN A 464 34.48 16.39 -25.88
CA GLN A 464 34.15 15.12 -26.54
C GLN A 464 32.92 14.45 -25.91
N ASN A 465 32.72 14.59 -24.60
CA ASN A 465 31.59 13.95 -23.92
C ASN A 465 30.24 14.51 -24.38
N LEU A 466 30.19 15.78 -24.81
CA LEU A 466 28.98 16.47 -25.26
C LEU A 466 28.44 15.95 -26.61
N VAL A 467 29.21 15.11 -27.31
CA VAL A 467 28.82 14.42 -28.55
C VAL A 467 28.70 12.91 -28.39
N ASP A 468 28.81 12.40 -27.16
CA ASP A 468 28.68 10.98 -26.81
C ASP A 468 27.40 10.71 -26.00
N ARG A 469 27.16 9.44 -25.63
CA ARG A 469 26.09 9.09 -24.68
C ARG A 469 26.43 9.70 -23.30
N PRO A 470 25.47 10.29 -22.56
CA PRO A 470 24.00 10.22 -22.73
C PRO A 470 23.40 11.26 -23.68
N PHE A 471 24.16 12.28 -24.10
CA PHE A 471 23.64 13.41 -24.89
C PHE A 471 23.13 13.01 -26.28
N THR A 472 23.72 11.98 -26.88
CA THR A 472 23.27 11.41 -28.16
C THR A 472 21.89 10.74 -28.10
N GLN A 473 21.34 10.48 -26.91
CA GLN A 473 19.96 10.02 -26.74
C GLN A 473 18.94 11.14 -26.96
N ILE A 474 19.35 12.41 -26.79
CA ILE A 474 18.49 13.59 -27.01
C ILE A 474 18.50 13.98 -28.48
N HIS A 475 19.68 13.97 -29.10
CA HIS A 475 19.83 14.22 -30.53
C HIS A 475 21.04 13.45 -31.10
N PRO A 476 20.95 12.81 -32.29
CA PRO A 476 22.03 11.99 -32.86
C PRO A 476 23.40 12.68 -32.96
N ASN A 477 23.40 14.00 -33.18
CA ASN A 477 24.61 14.83 -33.27
C ASN A 477 25.04 15.48 -31.93
N GLY A 478 24.47 15.05 -30.80
CA GLY A 478 24.72 15.61 -29.47
C GLY A 478 24.50 17.12 -29.41
N ILE A 479 25.40 17.85 -28.76
CA ILE A 479 25.30 19.31 -28.60
C ILE A 479 25.16 20.07 -29.94
N ARG A 480 25.80 19.56 -31.01
CA ARG A 480 25.81 20.20 -32.34
C ARG A 480 24.47 20.18 -33.06
N GLY A 481 23.57 19.28 -32.65
CA GLY A 481 22.22 19.22 -33.21
C GLY A 481 21.16 19.92 -32.36
N VAL A 482 21.51 20.33 -31.13
CA VAL A 482 20.58 20.95 -30.17
C VAL A 482 20.81 22.46 -30.04
N PHE A 483 22.06 22.93 -30.17
CA PHE A 483 22.43 24.33 -30.01
C PHE A 483 23.04 24.90 -31.28
N LYS A 484 22.86 26.21 -31.50
CA LYS A 484 23.57 26.95 -32.57
C LYS A 484 25.04 27.13 -32.20
N PRO A 485 25.96 27.32 -33.16
CA PRO A 485 27.39 27.46 -32.89
C PRO A 485 27.74 28.48 -31.79
N THR A 486 27.06 29.64 -31.78
CA THR A 486 27.26 30.68 -30.76
C THR A 486 26.79 30.26 -29.37
N GLU A 487 25.72 29.47 -29.29
CA GLU A 487 25.17 28.95 -28.02
C GLU A 487 26.03 27.78 -27.50
N ILE A 488 26.67 27.02 -28.40
CA ILE A 488 27.61 25.95 -28.02
C ILE A 488 28.80 26.54 -27.27
N ASP A 489 29.38 27.62 -27.78
CA ASP A 489 30.53 28.26 -27.14
C ASP A 489 30.17 28.82 -25.75
N GLU A 490 28.98 29.40 -25.61
CA GLU A 490 28.47 29.90 -24.33
C GLU A 490 28.23 28.79 -23.30
N VAL A 491 27.66 27.65 -23.73
CA VAL A 491 27.48 26.47 -22.86
C VAL A 491 28.84 25.89 -22.44
N VAL A 492 29.81 25.85 -23.35
CA VAL A 492 31.17 25.35 -23.03
C VAL A 492 31.89 26.29 -22.05
N GLU A 493 31.81 27.61 -22.24
CA GLU A 493 32.40 28.59 -21.33
C GLU A 493 31.75 28.51 -19.94
N PHE A 494 30.43 28.29 -19.87
CA PHE A 494 29.72 28.06 -18.63
C PHE A 494 30.23 26.81 -17.89
N ILE A 495 30.41 25.70 -18.60
CA ILE A 495 30.96 24.46 -18.02
C ILE A 495 32.39 24.67 -17.51
N GLU A 496 33.24 25.34 -18.31
CA GLU A 496 34.63 25.61 -17.94
C GLU A 496 34.71 26.48 -16.66
N LYS A 497 33.83 27.47 -16.50
CA LYS A 497 33.73 28.29 -15.28
C LYS A 497 33.17 27.54 -14.08
N LEU A 498 32.31 26.55 -14.30
CA LEU A 498 31.68 25.76 -13.23
C LEU A 498 32.62 24.69 -12.67
N VAL A 499 33.51 24.14 -13.50
CA VAL A 499 34.39 23.01 -13.18
C VAL A 499 35.83 23.44 -12.83
N ALA A 500 36.20 24.70 -13.12
CA ALA A 500 37.46 25.33 -12.68
C ALA A 500 37.48 25.57 -11.16
#